data_AF-A0A1U7M065-F1
#
_entry.id   AF-A0A1U7M065-F1
#
_cell.length_a   1.000
_cell.length_b   1.000
_cell.length_c   1.000
_cell.angle_alpha   90.00
_cell.angle_beta   90.00
_cell.angle_gamma   90.00
#
_symmetry.space_group_name_H-M   'P 1'
#
loop_
_entity.id
_entity.type
_entity.pdbx_description
1 polymer ?
#
loop_
_entity_poly.entity_id
_entity_poly.type
_entity_poly.pdbx_seq_one_letter_code
_entity_poly.pdbx_strand_id
1 'polypeptide(L)'
;MDTLKYQIPNDAKYFSTVRLMLSGILNLLNRNIEEIEDLKMAVTESLNISLSLTDLDHIDIVFEIEEKNIKICVSEIKEEKLEKSEKLFLSKTIIESLVDECYFDGNKFILSKKF
;
A
#
# COMPACT_ATOMS: atom_id res chain seq x y z
N MET A 1 -1.42 19.43 -2.46
CA MET A 1 -1.62 17.99 -2.60
C MET A 1 -0.84 17.56 -3.83
N ASP A 2 0.18 16.74 -3.63
CA ASP A 2 0.98 16.19 -4.71
C ASP A 2 0.52 14.75 -4.98
N THR A 3 0.63 14.30 -6.22
CA THR A 3 0.26 12.92 -6.60
C THR A 3 1.39 12.29 -7.39
N LEU A 4 1.90 11.17 -6.87
CA LEU A 4 2.88 10.33 -7.55
C LEU A 4 2.20 9.04 -7.98
N LYS A 5 2.36 8.69 -9.27
CA LYS A 5 1.85 7.44 -9.84
C LYS A 5 3.03 6.55 -10.17
N TYR A 6 2.92 5.28 -9.81
CA TYR A 6 3.97 4.31 -10.02
C TYR A 6 3.39 2.96 -10.37
N GLN A 7 3.86 2.42 -11.49
CA GLN A 7 3.44 1.12 -11.98
C GLN A 7 4.64 0.19 -11.90
N ILE A 8 4.42 -1.00 -11.35
CA ILE A 8 5.40 -2.08 -11.35
C ILE A 8 4.80 -3.31 -12.02
N PRO A 9 5.63 -4.21 -12.59
CA PRO A 9 5.16 -5.54 -12.96
C PRO A 9 4.60 -6.28 -11.74
N ASN A 10 3.64 -7.17 -11.97
CA ASN A 10 3.06 -8.04 -10.95
C ASN A 10 4.04 -9.16 -10.55
N ASP A 11 5.14 -8.76 -9.92
CA ASP A 11 6.25 -9.62 -9.51
C ASP A 11 6.88 -9.06 -8.21
N ALA A 12 6.90 -9.90 -7.18
CA ALA A 12 7.36 -9.55 -5.84
C ALA A 12 8.79 -8.96 -5.80
N LYS A 13 9.65 -9.26 -6.80
CA LYS A 13 11.01 -8.72 -6.85
C LYS A 13 11.05 -7.19 -6.93
N TYR A 14 9.97 -6.54 -7.38
CA TYR A 14 9.89 -5.09 -7.50
C TYR A 14 9.36 -4.38 -6.24
N PHE A 15 8.88 -5.11 -5.22
CA PHE A 15 8.30 -4.50 -4.02
C PHE A 15 9.31 -3.63 -3.25
N SER A 16 10.60 -3.97 -3.31
CA SER A 16 11.67 -3.16 -2.74
C SER A 16 11.73 -1.75 -3.34
N THR A 17 11.40 -1.60 -4.63
CA THR A 17 11.41 -0.29 -5.31
C THR A 17 10.27 0.60 -4.82
N VAL A 18 9.09 0.03 -4.59
CA VAL A 18 7.94 0.74 -4.01
C VAL A 18 8.27 1.21 -2.59
N ARG A 19 8.86 0.33 -1.76
CA ARG A 19 9.31 0.68 -0.40
C ARG A 19 10.37 1.77 -0.40
N LEU A 20 11.32 1.74 -1.34
CA LEU A 20 12.35 2.76 -1.45
C LEU A 20 11.75 4.12 -1.81
N MET A 21 10.82 4.16 -2.75
CA MET A 21 10.12 5.39 -3.12
C MET A 21 9.28 5.94 -1.96
N LEU A 22 8.51 5.09 -1.27
CA LEU A 22 7.74 5.48 -0.08
C LEU A 22 8.67 6.03 1.01
N SER A 23 9.84 5.41 1.23
CA SER A 23 10.86 5.95 2.11
C SER A 23 11.30 7.36 1.71
N GLY A 24 11.52 7.61 0.42
CA GLY A 24 11.86 8.93 -0.09
C GLY A 24 10.77 9.96 0.21
N ILE A 25 9.52 9.61 -0.04
CA ILE A 25 8.35 10.46 0.25
C ILE A 25 8.28 10.81 1.73
N LEU A 26 8.34 9.81 2.61
CA LEU A 26 8.18 10.02 4.05
C LEU A 26 9.36 10.78 4.68
N ASN A 27 10.56 10.61 4.14
CA ASN A 27 11.72 11.44 4.52
C ASN A 27 11.51 12.91 4.16
N LEU A 28 10.92 13.22 2.99
CA LEU A 28 10.59 14.61 2.62
C LEU A 28 9.55 15.23 3.56
N LEU A 29 8.70 14.39 4.18
CA LEU A 29 7.71 14.79 5.20
C LEU A 29 8.27 14.77 6.64
N ASN A 30 9.59 14.60 6.81
CA ASN A 30 10.29 14.53 8.10
C ASN A 30 9.69 13.49 9.07
N ARG A 31 9.24 12.35 8.55
CA ARG A 31 8.69 11.25 9.37
C ARG A 31 9.80 10.50 10.10
N ASN A 32 9.47 9.97 11.26
CA ASN A 32 10.40 9.20 12.05
C ASN A 32 10.57 7.77 11.48
N ILE A 33 11.58 7.05 11.95
CA ILE A 33 11.93 5.71 11.44
C ILE A 33 10.79 4.70 11.66
N GLU A 34 10.09 4.77 12.78
CA GLU A 34 8.98 3.87 13.11
C GLU A 34 7.82 4.07 12.12
N GLU A 35 7.41 5.33 11.89
CA GLU A 35 6.38 5.67 10.89
C GLU A 35 6.76 5.19 9.48
N ILE A 36 8.03 5.31 9.12
CA ILE A 36 8.55 4.87 7.82
C ILE A 36 8.46 3.34 7.69
N GLU A 37 8.89 2.59 8.70
CA GLU A 37 8.87 1.13 8.66
C GLU A 37 7.44 0.56 8.74
N ASP A 38 6.56 1.17 9.53
CA ASP A 38 5.14 0.82 9.56
C ASP A 38 4.50 0.94 8.18
N LEU A 39 4.68 2.09 7.51
CA LEU A 39 4.09 2.33 6.19
C LEU A 39 4.73 1.46 5.10
N LYS A 40 6.02 1.14 5.22
CA LYS A 40 6.66 0.14 4.34
C LYS A 40 6.05 -1.25 4.52
N MET A 41 5.76 -1.65 5.76
CA MET A 41 5.13 -2.94 6.03
C MET A 41 3.70 -2.94 5.49
N ALA A 42 2.91 -1.90 5.75
CA ALA A 42 1.54 -1.79 5.26
C ALA A 42 1.47 -1.79 3.71
N VAL A 43 2.36 -1.05 3.03
CA VAL A 43 2.41 -1.11 1.56
C VAL A 43 2.86 -2.48 1.06
N THR A 44 3.76 -3.17 1.77
CA THR A 44 4.20 -4.53 1.37
C THR A 44 3.06 -5.53 1.46
N GLU A 45 2.27 -5.49 2.53
CA GLU A 45 1.12 -6.38 2.68
C GLU A 45 0.03 -6.08 1.66
N SER A 46 -0.23 -4.80 1.33
CA SER A 46 -1.18 -4.47 0.26
C SER A 46 -0.70 -4.93 -1.13
N LEU A 47 0.61 -4.88 -1.40
CA LEU A 47 1.20 -5.45 -2.61
C LEU A 47 1.10 -6.99 -2.63
N ASN A 48 1.30 -7.68 -1.49
CA ASN A 48 1.10 -9.13 -1.37
C ASN A 48 -0.35 -9.53 -1.68
N ILE A 49 -1.31 -8.73 -1.20
CA ILE A 49 -2.73 -8.90 -1.49
C ILE A 49 -2.97 -8.71 -3.00
N SER A 50 -2.48 -7.62 -3.60
CA SER A 50 -2.61 -7.36 -5.04
C SER A 50 -2.02 -8.49 -5.87
N LEU A 51 -0.78 -8.92 -5.59
CA LEU A 51 -0.09 -10.02 -6.26
C LEU A 51 -0.89 -11.33 -6.26
N SER A 52 -1.63 -11.59 -5.19
CA SER A 52 -2.41 -12.82 -5.04
C SER A 52 -3.77 -12.75 -5.72
N LEU A 53 -4.32 -11.54 -5.94
CA LEU A 53 -5.72 -11.34 -6.31
C LEU A 53 -5.93 -10.73 -7.70
N THR A 54 -4.95 -9.98 -8.20
CA THR A 54 -4.99 -9.38 -9.54
C THR A 54 -4.75 -10.43 -10.61
N ASP A 55 -5.48 -10.31 -11.71
CA ASP A 55 -5.30 -11.15 -12.91
C ASP A 55 -4.43 -10.41 -13.96
N LEU A 56 -3.93 -9.21 -13.62
CA LEU A 56 -3.09 -8.37 -14.49
C LEU A 56 -1.60 -8.65 -14.30
N ASP A 57 -0.82 -8.25 -15.30
CA ASP A 57 0.64 -8.37 -15.32
C ASP A 57 1.36 -7.18 -14.65
N HIS A 58 0.61 -6.23 -14.09
CA HIS A 58 1.11 -5.05 -13.42
C HIS A 58 0.28 -4.70 -12.17
N ILE A 59 0.87 -3.86 -11.32
CA ILE A 59 0.26 -3.28 -10.13
C ILE A 59 0.45 -1.75 -10.20
N ASP A 60 -0.65 -1.02 -10.11
CA ASP A 60 -0.64 0.44 -10.02
C ASP A 60 -0.70 0.89 -8.56
N ILE A 61 0.26 1.73 -8.18
CA ILE A 61 0.32 2.41 -6.88
C ILE A 61 0.21 3.92 -7.10
N VAL A 62 -0.66 4.56 -6.33
CA VAL A 62 -0.79 6.02 -6.28
C VAL A 62 -0.52 6.51 -4.87
N PHE A 63 0.39 7.46 -4.73
CA PHE A 63 0.66 8.18 -3.48
C PHE A 63 0.08 9.58 -3.59
N GLU A 64 -0.92 9.88 -2.77
CA GLU A 64 -1.46 11.24 -2.58
C GLU A 64 -0.85 11.81 -1.31
N ILE A 65 -0.13 12.92 -1.46
CA ILE A 65 0.77 13.44 -0.44
C ILE A 65 0.31 14.84 -0.04
N GLU A 66 0.12 15.02 1.26
CA GLU A 66 -0.17 16.29 1.89
C GLU A 66 0.74 16.48 3.12
N GLU A 67 0.79 17.70 3.65
CA GLU A 67 1.70 18.04 4.76
C GLU A 67 1.47 17.18 6.02
N LYS A 68 0.21 16.77 6.27
CA LYS A 68 -0.20 16.05 7.49
C LYS A 68 -0.81 14.68 7.23
N ASN A 69 -0.75 14.20 6.00
CA ASN A 69 -1.40 12.97 5.61
C ASN A 69 -0.73 12.36 4.38
N ILE A 70 -0.69 11.03 4.35
CA ILE A 70 -0.40 10.27 3.14
C ILE A 70 -1.53 9.28 2.89
N LYS A 71 -1.96 9.21 1.63
CA LYS A 71 -2.88 8.18 1.16
C LYS A 71 -2.18 7.34 0.08
N ILE A 72 -2.23 6.04 0.24
CA ILE A 72 -1.62 5.06 -0.67
C ILE A 72 -2.76 4.24 -1.25
N CYS A 73 -2.89 4.25 -2.58
CA CYS A 73 -3.89 3.48 -3.29
C CYS A 73 -3.19 2.39 -4.08
N VAL A 74 -3.48 1.12 -3.79
CA VAL A 74 -3.01 -0.03 -4.54
C VAL A 74 -4.19 -0.57 -5.34
N SER A 75 -4.08 -0.55 -6.67
CA SER A 75 -5.19 -0.93 -7.55
C SER A 75 -5.24 -2.45 -7.76
N GLU A 76 -6.35 -2.87 -8.38
CA GLU A 76 -6.59 -4.21 -8.93
C GLU A 76 -6.76 -5.32 -7.89
N ILE A 77 -7.37 -4.99 -6.75
CA ILE A 77 -7.72 -5.93 -5.70
C ILE A 77 -9.23 -6.19 -5.70
N LYS A 78 -9.61 -7.47 -5.83
CA LYS A 78 -11.01 -7.92 -5.72
C LYS A 78 -11.29 -8.40 -4.29
N GLU A 79 -11.99 -7.58 -3.51
CA GLU A 79 -12.30 -7.85 -2.08
C GLU A 79 -12.94 -9.24 -1.85
N GLU A 80 -13.83 -9.67 -2.73
CA GLU A 80 -14.54 -10.97 -2.65
C GLU A 80 -13.61 -12.20 -2.58
N LYS A 81 -12.37 -12.09 -3.07
CA LYS A 81 -11.38 -13.17 -3.03
C LYS A 81 -10.56 -13.18 -1.73
N LEU A 82 -10.57 -12.09 -0.95
CA LEU A 82 -9.74 -11.91 0.24
C LEU A 82 -10.17 -12.85 1.38
N GLU A 83 -11.48 -12.97 1.63
CA GLU A 83 -12.04 -13.75 2.74
C GLU A 83 -11.81 -15.26 2.62
N LYS A 84 -11.35 -15.74 1.46
CA LYS A 84 -11.09 -17.16 1.21
C LYS A 84 -9.66 -17.58 1.53
N SER A 85 -8.78 -16.64 1.90
CA SER A 85 -7.37 -16.91 2.20
C SER A 85 -6.99 -16.39 3.58
N GLU A 86 -6.70 -17.30 4.50
CA GLU A 86 -6.19 -16.98 5.85
C GLU A 86 -4.94 -16.10 5.80
N LYS A 87 -4.04 -16.36 4.82
CA LYS A 87 -2.85 -15.54 4.60
C LYS A 87 -3.21 -14.09 4.28
N LEU A 88 -4.16 -13.88 3.38
CA LEU A 88 -4.55 -12.53 2.97
C LEU A 88 -5.35 -11.79 4.04
N PHE A 89 -6.12 -12.53 4.83
CA PHE A 89 -6.76 -11.99 6.02
C PHE A 89 -5.71 -11.47 7.02
N LEU A 90 -4.66 -12.24 7.30
CA LEU A 90 -3.56 -11.79 8.15
C LEU A 90 -2.85 -10.55 7.57
N SER A 91 -2.60 -10.51 6.26
CA SER A 91 -2.06 -9.32 5.59
C SER A 91 -2.94 -8.08 5.82
N LYS A 92 -4.27 -8.21 5.73
CA LYS A 92 -5.20 -7.11 6.02
C LYS A 92 -5.13 -6.68 7.49
N THR A 93 -5.12 -7.62 8.44
CA THR A 93 -5.02 -7.31 9.87
C THR A 93 -3.72 -6.58 10.23
N ILE A 94 -2.60 -6.94 9.59
CA ILE A 94 -1.33 -6.22 9.76
C ILE A 94 -1.48 -4.77 9.30
N ILE A 95 -2.11 -4.54 8.15
CA ILE A 95 -2.33 -3.18 7.62
C ILE A 95 -3.20 -2.36 8.56
N GLU A 96 -4.33 -2.92 9.00
CA GLU A 96 -5.26 -2.29 9.96
C GLU A 96 -4.58 -1.89 11.28
N SER A 97 -3.50 -2.59 11.67
CA SER A 97 -2.75 -2.30 12.89
C SER A 97 -1.71 -1.18 12.72
N LEU A 98 -1.34 -0.83 11.48
CA LEU A 98 -0.22 0.06 11.15
C LEU A 98 -0.66 1.42 10.58
N VAL A 99 -1.89 1.51 10.07
CA VAL A 99 -2.45 2.73 9.46
C VAL A 99 -3.70 3.18 10.21
N ASP A 100 -4.09 4.44 10.07
CA ASP A 100 -5.28 4.95 10.76
C ASP A 100 -6.57 4.44 10.13
N GLU A 101 -6.61 4.36 8.79
CA GLU A 101 -7.76 3.86 8.03
C GLU A 101 -7.30 3.07 6.81
N CYS A 102 -7.98 1.95 6.54
CA CYS A 102 -7.88 1.24 5.26
C CYS A 102 -9.23 0.68 4.82
N TYR A 103 -9.51 0.73 3.52
CA TYR A 103 -10.78 0.26 2.97
C TYR A 103 -10.66 -0.03 1.47
N PHE A 104 -11.61 -0.82 0.95
CA PHE A 104 -11.75 -1.05 -0.48
C PHE A 104 -12.66 0.01 -1.12
N ASP A 105 -12.25 0.52 -2.27
CA ASP A 105 -13.05 1.39 -3.13
C ASP A 105 -13.02 0.84 -4.56
N GLY A 106 -14.06 0.12 -4.94
CA GLY A 106 -14.10 -0.64 -6.18
C GLY A 106 -13.00 -1.70 -6.22
N ASN A 107 -12.09 -1.58 -7.17
CA ASN A 107 -10.92 -2.47 -7.31
C ASN A 107 -9.66 -1.93 -6.61
N LYS A 108 -9.76 -0.90 -5.77
CA LYS A 108 -8.61 -0.29 -5.11
C LYS A 108 -8.63 -0.60 -3.63
N PHE A 109 -7.46 -0.89 -3.08
CA PHE A 109 -7.26 -0.91 -1.64
C PHE A 109 -6.55 0.37 -1.23
N ILE A 110 -7.19 1.10 -0.34
CA ILE A 110 -6.76 2.43 0.09
C ILE A 110 -6.25 2.31 1.53
N LEU A 111 -5.09 2.90 1.77
CA LEU A 111 -4.46 3.05 3.08
C LEU A 111 -4.26 4.54 3.35
N SER A 112 -4.52 5.02 4.56
CA SER A 112 -4.21 6.39 4.95
C SER A 112 -3.63 6.49 6.36
N LYS A 113 -2.64 7.39 6.51
CA LYS A 113 -2.02 7.68 7.80
C LYS A 113 -1.82 9.19 7.94
N LYS A 114 -2.31 9.72 9.05
CA LYS A 114 -2.18 11.11 9.51
C LYS A 114 -0.91 11.23 10.36
N PHE A 115 -0.35 12.44 10.36
CA PHE A 115 0.97 12.76 10.91
C PHE A 115 0.95 13.83 12.01
#